data_AF-D5RHN7-F1
#
_entry.id   AF-D5RHN7-F1
#
_cell.length_a   1.000
_cell.length_b   1.000
_cell.length_c   1.000
_cell.angle_alpha   90.00
_cell.angle_beta   90.00
_cell.angle_gamma   90.00
#
_symmetry.space_group_name_H-M   'P 1'
#
loop_
_entity.id
_entity.type
_entity.pdbx_description
1 polymer ?
#
loop_
_entity_poly.entity_id
_entity_poly.type
_entity_poly.pdbx_seq_one_letter_code
_entity_poly.pdbx_strand_id
1 'polypeptide(L)'
;MPLGLSSLGRIEGRVLPGLQAVAASLAALSGRPGLPHPAPAEFFAGEQWLARNTRAVLGPPSPGRPVGLMVTCPSEAAEDPGFTLALAMRGVEALRINCAHDDATAWGRMIAHAEAAEAATGHRMRVIMDLAGPKIRTGAGLHPAERRRILAGEALAIVPPGGLAAVPPGLADFAIECSLAEVLRMVLPRQRVFIDDGRIGAVVEACEGWGLLARILSAPEDGARLKPEKGLNFPDTELHCAALTDKDRADLDFVARHADGIGYSFVQSAGDVQALQAELAARRPQDWRQLALVLKIETVRAVHALPGIVVQAAGQQPAAIMIARGDLAVEIGFARLAEMQEEILWIGEAAHVPVIWATQVLEHLIRKGAPLRGEMTDAAMGGRAECIMLNKGPHLLQALDTLEPLLRRMGEHQRKKTPQLRALASW
;
A
#
# COMPACT_ATOMS: atom_id res chain seq x y z
N MET A 1 18.91 -37.57 -2.99
CA MET A 1 19.68 -36.37 -3.36
C MET A 1 20.68 -36.49 -4.54
N PRO A 2 20.94 -37.64 -5.22
CA PRO A 2 22.09 -37.69 -6.14
C PRO A 2 21.90 -36.99 -7.49
N LEU A 3 20.69 -36.50 -7.80
CA LEU A 3 20.35 -35.80 -9.06
C LEU A 3 19.57 -34.49 -8.80
N GLY A 4 19.74 -33.89 -7.62
CA GLY A 4 18.84 -32.84 -7.11
C GLY A 4 18.76 -31.60 -8.01
N LEU A 5 17.75 -31.54 -8.89
CA LEU A 5 17.35 -30.30 -9.55
C LEU A 5 16.90 -29.31 -8.47
N SER A 6 17.38 -28.06 -8.56
CA SER A 6 16.97 -27.00 -7.64
C SER A 6 15.45 -26.86 -7.66
N SER A 7 14.82 -26.73 -6.49
CA SER A 7 13.38 -26.50 -6.42
C SER A 7 13.07 -25.14 -7.06
N LEU A 8 12.17 -25.10 -8.03
CA LEU A 8 11.70 -23.83 -8.62
C LEU A 8 10.89 -22.97 -7.63
N GLY A 9 10.60 -23.47 -6.42
CA GLY A 9 9.79 -22.77 -5.41
C GLY A 9 10.47 -21.63 -4.64
N ARG A 10 11.71 -21.25 -4.98
CA ARG A 10 12.48 -20.14 -4.34
C ARG A 10 13.36 -19.40 -5.34
N ILE A 11 12.89 -19.26 -6.57
CA ILE A 11 13.65 -18.71 -7.68
C ILE A 11 13.28 -17.26 -7.97
N GLU A 12 12.42 -16.62 -7.20
CA GLU A 12 11.85 -15.30 -7.52
C GLU A 12 12.96 -14.29 -7.82
N GLY A 13 13.93 -14.09 -6.94
CA GLY A 13 15.07 -13.21 -7.23
C GLY A 13 15.98 -13.64 -8.39
N ARG A 14 15.77 -14.80 -9.00
CA ARG A 14 16.67 -15.46 -9.98
C ARG A 14 15.93 -16.34 -10.99
N VAL A 15 14.75 -15.92 -11.47
CA VAL A 15 13.89 -16.78 -12.30
C VAL A 15 14.63 -17.30 -13.51
N LEU A 16 15.21 -16.41 -14.33
CA LEU A 16 15.90 -16.78 -15.56
C LEU A 16 17.16 -17.63 -15.30
N PRO A 17 18.12 -17.24 -14.42
CA PRO A 17 19.24 -18.10 -14.06
C PRO A 17 18.82 -19.46 -13.47
N GLY A 18 17.73 -19.49 -12.70
CA GLY A 18 17.16 -20.73 -12.16
C GLY A 18 16.70 -21.69 -13.26
N LEU A 19 15.94 -21.18 -14.23
CA LEU A 19 15.48 -21.96 -15.39
C LEU A 19 16.66 -22.43 -16.26
N GLN A 20 17.66 -21.57 -16.49
CA GLN A 20 18.87 -21.93 -17.22
C GLN A 20 19.65 -23.04 -16.52
N ALA A 21 19.85 -22.95 -15.20
CA ALA A 21 20.53 -23.97 -14.41
C ALA A 21 19.81 -25.33 -14.45
N VAL A 22 18.47 -25.32 -14.36
CA VAL A 22 17.65 -26.54 -14.48
C VAL A 22 17.74 -27.11 -15.90
N ALA A 23 17.63 -26.28 -16.94
CA ALA A 23 17.75 -26.71 -18.33
C ALA A 23 19.13 -27.33 -18.62
N ALA A 24 20.22 -26.72 -18.14
CA ALA A 24 21.57 -27.26 -18.23
C ALA A 24 21.72 -28.61 -17.53
N SER A 25 21.17 -28.73 -16.31
CA SER A 25 21.18 -29.99 -15.57
C SER A 25 20.42 -31.09 -16.31
N LEU A 26 19.22 -30.79 -16.84
CA LEU A 26 18.42 -31.73 -17.61
C LEU A 26 19.08 -32.13 -18.93
N ALA A 27 19.73 -31.19 -19.62
CA ALA A 27 20.46 -31.48 -20.86
C ALA A 27 21.61 -32.47 -20.59
N ALA A 28 22.40 -32.23 -19.54
CA ALA A 28 23.47 -33.14 -19.12
C ALA A 28 22.95 -34.54 -18.76
N LEU A 29 21.85 -34.63 -18.00
CA LEU A 29 21.24 -35.90 -17.60
C LEU A 29 20.61 -36.69 -18.76
N SER A 30 20.17 -35.99 -19.81
CA SER A 30 19.56 -36.61 -21.00
C SER A 30 20.56 -36.91 -22.12
N GLY A 31 21.85 -36.66 -21.91
CA GLY A 31 22.89 -36.84 -22.94
C GLY A 31 22.72 -35.89 -24.13
N ARG A 32 21.96 -34.80 -23.97
CA ARG A 32 21.82 -33.73 -24.97
C ARG A 32 23.06 -32.82 -24.94
N PRO A 33 23.31 -32.02 -26.00
CA PRO A 33 24.37 -31.03 -25.98
C PRO A 33 24.30 -30.17 -24.72
N GLY A 34 25.44 -29.98 -24.05
CA GLY A 34 25.51 -29.25 -22.80
C GLY A 34 25.05 -27.81 -22.99
N LEU A 35 23.97 -27.42 -22.31
CA LEU A 35 23.65 -26.00 -22.14
C LEU A 35 24.56 -25.43 -21.04
N PRO A 36 25.02 -24.18 -21.16
CA PRO A 36 25.87 -23.58 -20.14
C PRO A 36 25.08 -23.38 -18.84
N HIS A 37 25.73 -23.69 -17.71
CA HIS A 37 25.24 -23.25 -16.41
C HIS A 37 25.52 -21.75 -16.23
N PRO A 38 24.61 -20.98 -15.60
CA PRO A 38 24.87 -19.58 -15.28
C PRO A 38 26.04 -19.49 -14.30
N ALA A 39 26.85 -18.43 -14.42
CA ALA A 39 27.92 -18.19 -13.46
C ALA A 39 27.33 -17.86 -12.07
N PRO A 40 28.02 -18.16 -10.95
CA PRO A 40 27.53 -17.83 -9.62
C PRO A 40 27.17 -16.34 -9.46
N ALA A 41 27.97 -15.44 -10.03
CA ALA A 41 27.70 -14.00 -9.99
C ALA A 41 26.36 -13.64 -10.68
N GLU A 42 26.07 -14.25 -11.83
CA GLU A 42 24.81 -14.05 -12.56
C GLU A 42 23.62 -14.68 -11.82
N PHE A 43 23.84 -15.85 -11.21
CA PHE A 43 22.81 -16.58 -10.48
C PHE A 43 22.31 -15.83 -9.23
N PHE A 44 23.19 -15.07 -8.57
CA PHE A 44 22.85 -14.28 -7.37
C PHE A 44 22.71 -12.76 -7.65
N ALA A 45 22.81 -12.33 -8.91
CA ALA A 45 22.76 -10.92 -9.27
C ALA A 45 21.45 -10.23 -8.85
N GLY A 46 20.33 -10.94 -8.91
CA GLY A 46 19.02 -10.37 -8.57
C GLY A 46 18.88 -9.96 -7.09
N GLU A 47 19.54 -10.66 -6.16
CA GLU A 47 19.56 -10.24 -4.75
C GLU A 47 20.29 -8.89 -4.58
N GLN A 48 21.35 -8.68 -5.37
CA GLN A 48 22.10 -7.42 -5.38
C GLN A 48 21.31 -6.30 -6.06
N TRP A 49 20.60 -6.60 -7.15
CA TRP A 49 19.73 -5.64 -7.82
C TRP A 49 18.57 -5.20 -6.93
N LEU A 50 17.92 -6.15 -6.25
CA LEU A 50 16.88 -5.84 -5.29
C LEU A 50 17.43 -4.94 -4.17
N ALA A 51 18.55 -5.29 -3.54
CA ALA A 51 19.17 -4.47 -2.50
C ALA A 51 19.54 -3.06 -2.99
N ARG A 52 20.07 -2.93 -4.21
CA ARG A 52 20.37 -1.64 -4.85
C ARG A 52 19.10 -0.82 -5.07
N ASN A 53 18.05 -1.44 -5.60
CA ASN A 53 16.79 -0.77 -5.89
C ASN A 53 16.07 -0.36 -4.60
N THR A 54 16.11 -1.19 -3.55
CA THR A 54 15.67 -0.82 -2.19
C THR A 54 16.38 0.43 -1.70
N ARG A 55 17.71 0.49 -1.84
CA ARG A 55 18.50 1.65 -1.42
C ARG A 55 18.17 2.91 -2.21
N ALA A 56 17.85 2.76 -3.49
CA ALA A 56 17.44 3.88 -4.33
C ALA A 56 16.11 4.50 -3.87
N VAL A 57 15.17 3.68 -3.39
CA VAL A 57 13.85 4.14 -2.91
C VAL A 57 13.91 4.62 -1.45
N LEU A 58 14.46 3.80 -0.54
CA LEU A 58 14.34 3.99 0.90
C LEU A 58 15.61 4.56 1.56
N GLY A 59 16.72 4.63 0.82
CA GLY A 59 18.02 4.94 1.41
C GLY A 59 18.73 3.71 1.99
N PRO A 60 19.91 3.89 2.60
CA PRO A 60 20.68 2.79 3.19
C PRO A 60 19.90 2.12 4.34
N PRO A 61 19.97 0.78 4.47
CA PRO A 61 19.31 0.09 5.57
C PRO A 61 20.04 0.35 6.91
N SER A 62 19.28 0.33 8.01
CA SER A 62 19.86 0.38 9.35
C SER A 62 20.76 -0.83 9.66
N PRO A 63 21.90 -0.64 10.36
CA PRO A 63 22.77 -1.74 10.75
C PRO A 63 22.05 -2.83 11.56
N GLY A 64 22.24 -4.08 11.13
CA GLY A 64 21.69 -5.26 11.80
C GLY A 64 20.19 -5.47 11.61
N ARG A 65 19.48 -4.59 10.89
CA ARG A 65 18.06 -4.77 10.55
C ARG A 65 17.89 -4.83 9.02
N PRO A 66 17.57 -6.01 8.44
CA PRO A 66 17.48 -6.16 6.98
C PRO A 66 16.22 -5.54 6.35
N VAL A 67 15.24 -5.12 7.15
CA VAL A 67 13.92 -4.64 6.72
C VAL A 67 13.79 -3.18 7.11
N GLY A 68 13.57 -2.28 6.16
CA GLY A 68 13.38 -0.85 6.40
C GLY A 68 12.08 -0.54 7.16
N LEU A 69 12.02 0.62 7.79
CA LEU A 69 10.86 1.17 8.47
C LEU A 69 10.41 2.45 7.77
N MET A 70 9.13 2.51 7.47
CA MET A 70 8.45 3.70 6.98
C MET A 70 7.41 4.14 8.01
N VAL A 71 7.35 5.43 8.29
CA VAL A 71 6.42 5.97 9.29
C VAL A 71 5.55 7.05 8.68
N THR A 72 4.23 6.95 8.86
CA THR A 72 3.31 8.03 8.48
C THR A 72 3.42 9.20 9.44
N CYS A 73 3.75 10.37 8.90
CA CYS A 73 3.81 11.63 9.63
C CYS A 73 2.41 12.08 10.08
N PRO A 74 2.15 12.30 11.38
CA PRO A 74 0.94 12.95 11.85
C PRO A 74 0.94 14.44 11.53
N SER A 75 -0.24 15.06 11.48
CA SER A 75 -0.39 16.49 11.15
C SER A 75 0.31 17.36 12.20
N GLU A 76 0.27 16.91 13.46
CA GLU A 76 0.91 17.52 14.62
C GLU A 76 2.45 17.58 14.50
N ALA A 77 3.07 16.73 13.69
CA ALA A 77 4.52 16.76 13.46
C ALA A 77 4.97 18.00 12.66
N ALA A 78 4.05 18.74 12.03
CA ALA A 78 4.35 20.05 11.45
C ALA A 78 4.68 21.11 12.52
N GLU A 79 4.27 20.89 13.78
CA GLU A 79 4.54 21.80 14.91
C GLU A 79 5.46 21.17 15.97
N ASP A 80 5.80 19.88 15.82
CA ASP A 80 6.64 19.13 16.76
C ASP A 80 7.91 18.58 16.07
N PRO A 81 9.02 19.33 16.06
CA PRO A 81 10.30 18.82 15.56
C PRO A 81 10.86 17.66 16.39
N GLY A 82 10.42 17.49 17.64
CA GLY A 82 10.84 16.38 18.49
C GLY A 82 10.40 15.03 17.94
N PHE A 83 9.28 14.99 17.23
CA PHE A 83 8.76 13.79 16.58
C PHE A 83 9.74 13.22 15.54
N THR A 84 10.16 14.03 14.54
CA THR A 84 11.07 13.57 13.48
C THR A 84 12.45 13.22 14.03
N LEU A 85 12.94 13.96 15.03
CA LEU A 85 14.18 13.63 15.72
C LEU A 85 14.11 12.23 16.38
N ALA A 86 13.01 11.94 17.07
CA ALA A 86 12.80 10.64 17.71
C ALA A 86 12.73 9.48 16.71
N LEU A 87 12.23 9.72 15.49
CA LEU A 87 12.24 8.73 14.40
C LEU A 87 13.65 8.51 13.84
N ALA A 88 14.41 9.59 13.58
CA ALA A 88 15.77 9.51 13.07
C ALA A 88 16.69 8.75 14.04
N MET A 89 16.59 9.02 15.34
CA MET A 89 17.34 8.29 16.38
C MET A 89 17.03 6.79 16.43
N ARG A 90 15.86 6.37 15.93
CA ARG A 90 15.44 4.96 15.84
C ARG A 90 15.80 4.31 14.50
N GLY A 91 16.46 5.03 13.60
CA GLY A 91 16.86 4.52 12.30
C GLY A 91 15.68 4.30 11.35
N VAL A 92 14.61 5.09 11.44
CA VAL A 92 13.51 5.03 10.46
C VAL A 92 14.04 5.44 9.09
N GLU A 93 13.89 4.61 8.06
CA GLU A 93 14.44 4.87 6.73
C GLU A 93 13.61 5.86 5.92
N ALA A 94 12.29 5.86 6.08
CA ALA A 94 11.40 6.72 5.31
C ALA A 94 10.30 7.39 6.15
N LEU A 95 10.11 8.69 5.93
CA LEU A 95 8.99 9.46 6.43
C LEU A 95 7.94 9.59 5.33
N ARG A 96 6.72 9.11 5.60
CA ARG A 96 5.58 9.20 4.70
C ARG A 96 4.73 10.42 5.05
N ILE A 97 4.52 11.34 4.11
CA ILE A 97 3.58 12.46 4.23
C ILE A 97 2.36 12.15 3.36
N ASN A 98 1.15 12.18 3.95
CA ASN A 98 -0.09 11.86 3.23
C ASN A 98 -0.78 13.13 2.74
N CYS A 99 -0.72 13.40 1.43
CA CYS A 99 -1.25 14.63 0.81
C CYS A 99 -2.79 14.66 0.72
N ALA A 100 -3.48 13.59 1.11
CA ALA A 100 -4.93 13.61 1.33
C ALA A 100 -5.34 14.50 2.52
N HIS A 101 -4.37 14.92 3.34
CA HIS A 101 -4.55 15.79 4.49
C HIS A 101 -3.51 16.91 4.48
N ASP A 102 -3.79 17.96 5.25
CA ASP A 102 -2.92 19.12 5.42
C ASP A 102 -2.66 19.86 4.09
N ASP A 103 -1.67 20.76 4.08
CA ASP A 103 -1.33 21.60 2.93
C ASP A 103 0.19 21.74 2.74
N ALA A 104 0.60 22.38 1.64
CA ALA A 104 2.00 22.62 1.29
C ALA A 104 2.81 23.32 2.41
N THR A 105 2.16 24.17 3.21
CA THR A 105 2.84 24.86 4.32
C THR A 105 3.16 23.88 5.44
N ALA A 106 2.19 23.04 5.82
CA ALA A 106 2.39 22.00 6.83
C ALA A 106 3.39 20.94 6.35
N TRP A 107 3.28 20.47 5.10
CA TRP A 107 4.23 19.52 4.52
C TRP A 107 5.65 20.08 4.51
N GLY A 108 5.83 21.36 4.14
CA GLY A 108 7.13 22.04 4.18
C GLY A 108 7.74 22.06 5.58
N ARG A 109 6.94 22.29 6.63
CA ARG A 109 7.42 22.21 8.02
C ARG A 109 7.86 20.79 8.40
N MET A 110 7.06 19.78 8.05
CA MET A 110 7.42 18.37 8.31
C MET A 110 8.76 17.99 7.63
N ILE A 111 8.99 18.46 6.40
CA ILE A 111 10.23 18.22 5.66
C ILE A 111 11.40 18.93 6.35
N ALA A 112 11.26 20.20 6.71
CA ALA A 112 12.29 20.94 7.44
C ALA A 112 12.64 20.28 8.78
N HIS A 113 11.66 19.73 9.50
CA HIS A 113 11.89 18.97 10.72
C HIS A 113 12.65 17.65 10.46
N ALA A 114 12.43 16.98 9.33
CA ALA A 114 13.20 15.79 8.94
C ALA A 114 14.66 16.14 8.60
N GLU A 115 14.88 17.23 7.87
CA GLU A 115 16.23 17.75 7.55
C GLU A 115 17.00 18.17 8.80
N ALA A 116 16.33 18.85 9.75
CA ALA A 116 16.93 19.20 11.04
C ALA A 116 17.31 17.96 11.86
N ALA A 117 16.46 16.91 11.83
CA ALA A 117 16.76 15.63 12.48
C ALA A 117 17.96 14.92 11.83
N GLU A 118 18.09 14.96 10.51
CA GLU A 118 19.28 14.47 9.79
C GLU A 118 20.53 15.22 10.24
N ALA A 119 20.49 16.56 10.27
CA ALA A 119 21.63 17.37 10.72
C ALA A 119 22.08 17.04 12.16
N ALA A 120 21.13 16.71 13.04
CA ALA A 120 21.40 16.38 14.43
C ALA A 120 21.92 14.94 14.65
N THR A 121 21.51 13.99 13.81
CA THR A 121 21.76 12.55 14.03
C THR A 121 22.69 11.91 13.00
N GLY A 122 22.89 12.55 11.85
CA GLY A 122 23.52 11.96 10.66
C GLY A 122 22.66 10.92 9.95
N HIS A 123 21.42 10.69 10.40
CA HIS A 123 20.52 9.69 9.83
C HIS A 123 19.48 10.36 8.92
N ARG A 124 19.63 10.16 7.61
CA ARG A 124 18.71 10.69 6.60
C ARG A 124 17.46 9.81 6.46
N MET A 125 16.29 10.40 6.69
CA MET A 125 15.01 9.78 6.37
C MET A 125 14.55 10.23 4.98
N ARG A 126 14.23 9.30 4.08
CA ARG A 126 13.65 9.65 2.77
C ARG A 126 12.23 10.17 2.94
N VAL A 127 11.90 11.30 2.32
CA VAL A 127 10.54 11.83 2.34
C VAL A 127 9.74 11.27 1.17
N ILE A 128 8.76 10.41 1.47
CA ILE A 128 7.82 9.87 0.49
C ILE A 128 6.48 10.58 0.65
N MET A 129 6.06 11.33 -0.37
CA MET A 129 4.80 12.06 -0.36
C MET A 129 3.73 11.27 -1.11
N ASP A 130 2.73 10.79 -0.40
CA ASP A 130 1.61 10.04 -0.95
C ASP A 130 0.57 10.99 -1.53
N LEU A 131 0.32 10.90 -2.84
CA LEU A 131 -0.81 11.55 -3.50
C LEU A 131 -2.14 10.99 -2.97
N ALA A 132 -3.17 11.81 -2.96
CA ALA A 132 -4.46 11.43 -2.40
C ALA A 132 -5.16 10.37 -3.26
N GLY A 133 -5.11 10.55 -4.58
CA GLY A 133 -5.83 9.72 -5.54
C GLY A 133 -7.36 9.85 -5.42
N PRO A 134 -8.12 9.13 -6.26
CA PRO A 134 -9.58 9.22 -6.35
C PRO A 134 -10.30 8.44 -5.23
N LYS A 135 -9.89 8.58 -3.96
CA LYS A 135 -10.55 7.88 -2.85
C LYS A 135 -12.01 8.34 -2.72
N ILE A 136 -12.94 7.43 -2.95
CA ILE A 136 -14.37 7.71 -2.87
C ILE A 136 -14.78 7.70 -1.40
N ARG A 137 -15.58 8.69 -0.99
CA ARG A 137 -16.00 8.89 0.38
C ARG A 137 -17.49 9.18 0.48
N THR A 138 -18.04 8.91 1.65
CA THR A 138 -19.39 9.34 2.02
C THR A 138 -19.41 10.85 2.27
N GLY A 139 -20.45 11.53 1.81
CA GLY A 139 -20.72 12.94 2.12
C GLY A 139 -21.78 13.09 3.21
N ALA A 140 -22.67 14.08 3.05
CA ALA A 140 -23.79 14.24 3.96
C ALA A 140 -24.72 13.01 3.91
N GLY A 141 -25.47 12.77 4.98
CA GLY A 141 -26.38 11.65 5.06
C GLY A 141 -27.67 11.97 5.79
N LEU A 142 -28.74 11.30 5.40
CA LEU A 142 -30.06 11.33 6.03
C LEU A 142 -30.31 10.02 6.77
N HIS A 143 -31.04 10.12 7.86
CA HIS A 143 -31.46 9.00 8.70
C HIS A 143 -32.76 9.37 9.43
N PRO A 144 -33.55 8.38 9.88
CA PRO A 144 -34.76 8.65 10.67
C PRO A 144 -34.44 9.36 11.99
N ALA A 145 -35.33 10.26 12.42
CA ALA A 145 -35.13 11.05 13.65
C ALA A 145 -34.92 10.18 14.90
N GLU A 146 -35.67 9.07 14.99
CA GLU A 146 -35.63 8.16 16.14
C GLU A 146 -34.48 7.14 16.05
N ARG A 147 -33.90 6.93 14.87
CA ARG A 147 -32.92 5.86 14.62
C ARG A 147 -31.77 6.32 13.73
N ARG A 148 -30.58 6.44 14.33
CA ARG A 148 -29.36 6.89 13.63
C ARG A 148 -28.44 5.75 13.16
N ARG A 149 -28.86 4.51 13.32
CA ARG A 149 -28.05 3.32 13.03
C ARG A 149 -28.76 2.45 12.02
N ILE A 150 -28.07 2.15 10.92
CA ILE A 150 -28.55 1.27 9.87
C ILE A 150 -28.20 -0.19 10.20
N LEU A 151 -29.13 -1.10 9.93
CA LEU A 151 -29.05 -2.54 10.21
C LEU A 151 -29.01 -3.34 8.91
N ALA A 152 -28.64 -4.62 9.02
CA ALA A 152 -28.77 -5.56 7.91
C ALA A 152 -30.25 -5.70 7.49
N GLY A 153 -30.47 -5.84 6.18
CA GLY A 153 -31.80 -5.89 5.56
C GLY A 153 -32.40 -4.53 5.21
N GLU A 154 -31.82 -3.42 5.67
CA GLU A 154 -32.36 -2.08 5.41
C GLU A 154 -31.97 -1.52 4.05
N ALA A 155 -32.78 -0.59 3.54
CA ALA A 155 -32.52 0.12 2.29
C ALA A 155 -31.65 1.36 2.54
N LEU A 156 -30.69 1.59 1.64
CA LEU A 156 -29.80 2.74 1.64
C LEU A 156 -29.82 3.37 0.24
N ALA A 157 -30.13 4.66 0.17
CA ALA A 157 -29.92 5.46 -1.01
C ALA A 157 -28.48 6.01 -1.04
N ILE A 158 -27.79 5.88 -2.17
CA ILE A 158 -26.46 6.46 -2.41
C ILE A 158 -26.58 7.46 -3.55
N VAL A 159 -26.36 8.74 -3.28
CA VAL A 159 -26.66 9.84 -4.19
C VAL A 159 -25.41 10.68 -4.49
N PRO A 160 -25.38 11.47 -5.59
CA PRO A 160 -24.30 12.44 -5.78
C PRO A 160 -24.36 13.54 -4.70
N PRO A 161 -23.29 14.35 -4.54
CA PRO A 161 -23.30 15.47 -3.60
C PRO A 161 -24.45 16.44 -3.90
N GLY A 162 -25.21 16.84 -2.88
CA GLY A 162 -26.42 17.65 -3.02
C GLY A 162 -27.66 16.88 -3.49
N GLY A 163 -27.57 15.57 -3.73
CA GLY A 163 -28.64 14.74 -4.28
C GLY A 163 -29.64 14.18 -3.28
N LEU A 164 -29.47 14.44 -1.98
CA LEU A 164 -30.28 13.82 -0.92
C LEU A 164 -31.79 14.12 -1.05
N ALA A 165 -32.15 15.32 -1.51
CA ALA A 165 -33.55 15.71 -1.71
C ALA A 165 -34.22 15.04 -2.92
N ALA A 166 -33.44 14.42 -3.81
CA ALA A 166 -33.96 13.72 -4.99
C ALA A 166 -34.40 12.27 -4.69
N VAL A 167 -34.12 11.75 -3.48
CA VAL A 167 -34.55 10.42 -3.07
C VAL A 167 -36.08 10.41 -2.88
N PRO A 168 -36.82 9.53 -3.58
CA PRO A 168 -38.27 9.45 -3.44
C PRO A 168 -38.69 9.13 -1.98
N PRO A 169 -39.73 9.80 -1.44
CA PRO A 169 -40.22 9.51 -0.10
C PRO A 169 -40.63 8.05 0.08
N GLY A 170 -40.19 7.43 1.17
CA GLY A 170 -40.50 6.03 1.51
C GLY A 170 -39.69 4.98 0.75
N LEU A 171 -38.79 5.37 -0.16
CA LEU A 171 -37.95 4.43 -0.90
C LEU A 171 -36.79 3.88 -0.05
N ALA A 172 -36.14 4.75 0.72
CA ALA A 172 -35.11 4.40 1.68
C ALA A 172 -35.14 5.37 2.86
N ASP A 173 -35.10 4.82 4.07
CA ASP A 173 -35.05 5.60 5.32
C ASP A 173 -33.67 6.23 5.55
N PHE A 174 -32.63 5.63 4.98
CA PHE A 174 -31.25 6.09 5.05
C PHE A 174 -30.77 6.52 3.68
N ALA A 175 -30.04 7.63 3.62
CA ALA A 175 -29.38 8.09 2.42
C ALA A 175 -28.00 8.64 2.73
N ILE A 176 -27.05 8.49 1.81
CA ILE A 176 -25.72 9.09 1.89
C ILE A 176 -25.29 9.64 0.55
N GLU A 177 -24.51 10.70 0.57
CA GLU A 177 -23.83 11.20 -0.62
C GLU A 177 -22.57 10.38 -0.91
N CYS A 178 -22.21 10.28 -2.18
CA CYS A 178 -20.97 9.74 -2.69
C CYS A 178 -20.13 10.91 -3.24
N SER A 179 -18.91 11.08 -2.74
CA SER A 179 -18.04 12.20 -3.11
C SER A 179 -17.67 12.22 -4.60
N LEU A 180 -17.67 11.06 -5.25
CA LEU A 180 -17.39 10.92 -6.69
C LEU A 180 -18.65 10.49 -7.43
N ALA A 181 -19.40 11.48 -7.94
CA ALA A 181 -20.68 11.26 -8.61
C ALA A 181 -20.58 10.39 -9.87
N GLU A 182 -19.46 10.45 -10.58
CA GLU A 182 -19.22 9.68 -11.81
C GLU A 182 -19.32 8.17 -11.59
N VAL A 183 -18.90 7.69 -10.41
CA VAL A 183 -18.93 6.27 -10.04
C VAL A 183 -20.35 5.74 -10.04
N LEU A 184 -21.33 6.54 -9.59
CA LEU A 184 -22.74 6.11 -9.52
C LEU A 184 -23.32 5.74 -10.89
N ARG A 185 -22.73 6.24 -11.99
CA ARG A 185 -23.12 5.90 -13.36
C ARG A 185 -22.46 4.64 -13.89
N MET A 186 -21.41 4.17 -13.23
CA MET A 186 -20.64 2.98 -13.62
C MET A 186 -21.15 1.72 -12.90
N VAL A 187 -21.77 1.89 -11.73
CA VAL A 187 -22.27 0.79 -10.91
C VAL A 187 -23.50 0.15 -11.55
N LEU A 188 -23.53 -1.18 -11.53
CA LEU A 188 -24.62 -2.00 -12.04
C LEU A 188 -25.40 -2.66 -10.89
N PRO A 189 -26.70 -2.99 -11.11
CA PRO A 189 -27.44 -3.80 -10.15
C PRO A 189 -26.72 -5.11 -9.82
N ARG A 190 -26.90 -5.59 -8.59
CA ARG A 190 -26.28 -6.77 -7.99
C ARG A 190 -24.79 -6.64 -7.65
N GLN A 191 -24.17 -5.50 -7.92
CA GLN A 191 -22.79 -5.21 -7.50
C GLN A 191 -22.75 -4.81 -6.02
N ARG A 192 -21.64 -5.14 -5.35
CA ARG A 192 -21.43 -4.83 -3.94
C ARG A 192 -20.94 -3.39 -3.75
N VAL A 193 -21.33 -2.82 -2.61
CA VAL A 193 -20.79 -1.55 -2.11
C VAL A 193 -20.38 -1.76 -0.66
N PHE A 194 -19.17 -1.37 -0.33
CA PHE A 194 -18.66 -1.39 1.04
C PHE A 194 -18.48 0.03 1.57
N ILE A 195 -18.81 0.23 2.85
CA ILE A 195 -18.81 1.55 3.51
C ILE A 195 -18.03 1.44 4.83
N ASP A 196 -17.24 2.46 5.15
CA ASP A 196 -16.45 2.57 6.38
C ASP A 196 -15.49 1.38 6.53
N ASP A 197 -14.60 1.20 5.56
CA ASP A 197 -13.57 0.15 5.50
C ASP A 197 -14.16 -1.27 5.60
N GLY A 198 -15.29 -1.50 4.92
CA GLY A 198 -15.98 -2.79 4.90
C GLY A 198 -16.84 -3.08 6.14
N ARG A 199 -16.96 -2.13 7.08
CA ARG A 199 -17.82 -2.28 8.27
C ARG A 199 -19.29 -2.47 7.91
N ILE A 200 -19.74 -1.85 6.83
CA ILE A 200 -21.08 -2.04 6.25
C ILE A 200 -20.90 -2.59 4.84
N GLY A 201 -21.58 -3.69 4.55
CA GLY A 201 -21.64 -4.29 3.22
C GLY A 201 -23.06 -4.19 2.67
N ALA A 202 -23.19 -3.75 1.43
CA ALA A 202 -24.46 -3.60 0.74
C ALA A 202 -24.38 -4.18 -0.68
N VAL A 203 -25.54 -4.45 -1.26
CA VAL A 203 -25.69 -4.80 -2.68
C VAL A 203 -26.63 -3.83 -3.35
N VAL A 204 -26.27 -3.36 -4.54
CA VAL A 204 -27.14 -2.47 -5.32
C VAL A 204 -28.33 -3.25 -5.84
N GLU A 205 -29.54 -2.82 -5.49
CA GLU A 205 -30.79 -3.38 -5.99
C GLU A 205 -31.21 -2.71 -7.30
N ALA A 206 -31.06 -1.39 -7.39
CA ALA A 206 -31.43 -0.61 -8.56
C ALA A 206 -30.50 0.60 -8.78
N CYS A 207 -30.31 0.96 -10.05
CA CYS A 207 -29.63 2.18 -10.46
C CYS A 207 -30.68 3.11 -11.08
N GLU A 208 -30.81 4.30 -10.51
CA GLU A 208 -31.86 5.26 -10.84
C GLU A 208 -31.25 6.58 -11.32
N GLY A 209 -32.04 7.44 -11.95
CA GLY A 209 -31.58 8.76 -12.40
C GLY A 209 -31.07 9.66 -11.26
N TRP A 210 -31.54 9.43 -10.03
CA TRP A 210 -31.15 10.18 -8.83
C TRP A 210 -29.96 9.57 -8.07
N GLY A 211 -29.55 8.32 -8.36
CA GLY A 211 -28.52 7.62 -7.61
C GLY A 211 -28.68 6.10 -7.59
N LEU A 212 -28.23 5.45 -6.53
CA LEU A 212 -28.32 4.00 -6.34
C LEU A 212 -29.24 3.68 -5.17
N LEU A 213 -30.05 2.64 -5.32
CA LEU A 213 -30.74 1.99 -4.21
C LEU A 213 -29.98 0.71 -3.86
N ALA A 214 -29.56 0.58 -2.60
CA ALA A 214 -28.82 -0.57 -2.11
C ALA A 214 -29.50 -1.20 -0.89
N ARG A 215 -29.31 -2.52 -0.74
CA ARG A 215 -29.71 -3.31 0.42
C ARG A 215 -28.51 -3.60 1.29
N ILE A 216 -28.61 -3.31 2.58
CA ILE A 216 -27.55 -3.68 3.52
C ILE A 216 -27.56 -5.21 3.71
N LEU A 217 -26.44 -5.83 3.39
CA LEU A 217 -26.22 -7.27 3.61
C LEU A 217 -25.61 -7.54 4.98
N SER A 218 -24.67 -6.70 5.41
CA SER A 218 -23.95 -6.88 6.66
C SER A 218 -23.69 -5.53 7.34
N ALA A 219 -23.90 -5.50 8.65
CA ALA A 219 -23.57 -4.40 9.55
C ALA A 219 -23.29 -4.99 10.95
N PRO A 220 -22.67 -4.23 11.88
CA PRO A 220 -22.59 -4.64 13.29
C PRO A 220 -23.96 -4.99 13.86
N GLU A 221 -24.01 -5.88 14.86
CA GLU A 221 -25.27 -6.33 15.49
C GLU A 221 -26.09 -5.17 16.07
N ASP A 222 -25.42 -4.14 16.61
CA ASP A 222 -26.05 -2.93 17.12
C ASP A 222 -26.28 -1.85 16.04
N GLY A 223 -26.11 -2.19 14.76
CA GLY A 223 -26.18 -1.32 13.60
C GLY A 223 -24.96 -0.41 13.44
N ALA A 224 -24.88 0.34 12.35
CA ALA A 224 -23.77 1.28 12.09
C ALA A 224 -24.27 2.70 11.84
N ARG A 225 -23.46 3.70 12.25
CA ARG A 225 -23.73 5.09 11.89
C ARG A 225 -23.10 5.39 10.54
N LEU A 226 -23.89 5.93 9.63
CA LEU A 226 -23.41 6.50 8.38
C LEU A 226 -22.81 7.88 8.70
N LYS A 227 -21.49 7.96 8.68
CA LYS A 227 -20.75 9.19 8.94
C LYS A 227 -20.22 9.75 7.62
N PRO A 228 -20.07 11.08 7.50
CA PRO A 228 -19.34 11.66 6.39
C PRO A 228 -17.85 11.25 6.45
N GLU A 229 -17.16 11.42 5.33
CA GLU A 229 -15.72 11.18 5.16
C GLU A 229 -15.28 9.73 5.38
N LYS A 230 -16.21 8.78 5.25
CA LYS A 230 -15.93 7.34 5.32
C LYS A 230 -15.69 6.76 3.94
N GLY A 231 -14.77 5.80 3.82
CA GLY A 231 -14.48 5.17 2.54
C GLY A 231 -15.72 4.50 1.94
N LEU A 232 -15.88 4.66 0.63
CA LEU A 232 -16.79 3.90 -0.22
C LEU A 232 -15.99 3.08 -1.21
N ASN A 233 -16.29 1.79 -1.32
CA ASN A 233 -15.59 0.87 -2.20
C ASN A 233 -16.60 0.12 -3.08
N PHE A 234 -16.26 -0.04 -4.36
CA PHE A 234 -17.10 -0.63 -5.40
C PHE A 234 -16.34 -1.76 -6.09
N PRO A 235 -16.10 -2.89 -5.38
CA PRO A 235 -15.15 -3.92 -5.81
C PRO A 235 -15.53 -4.64 -7.10
N ASP A 236 -16.81 -4.64 -7.45
CA ASP A 236 -17.33 -5.31 -8.64
C ASP A 236 -17.48 -4.35 -9.83
N THR A 237 -17.22 -3.05 -9.63
CA THR A 237 -17.42 -2.01 -10.63
C THR A 237 -16.09 -1.67 -11.31
N GLU A 238 -16.07 -1.70 -12.64
CA GLU A 238 -14.94 -1.17 -13.40
C GLU A 238 -14.94 0.36 -13.34
N LEU A 239 -14.14 0.90 -12.41
CA LEU A 239 -13.99 2.34 -12.27
C LEU A 239 -13.08 2.89 -13.36
N HIS A 240 -13.67 3.67 -14.28
CA HIS A 240 -12.95 4.43 -15.30
C HIS A 240 -12.65 5.85 -14.83
N CYS A 241 -12.21 6.02 -13.58
CA CYS A 241 -11.74 7.29 -13.06
C CYS A 241 -10.23 7.43 -13.25
N ALA A 242 -9.76 8.67 -13.47
CA ALA A 242 -8.34 8.95 -13.52
C ALA A 242 -7.72 8.72 -12.13
N ALA A 243 -6.62 7.96 -12.08
CA ALA A 243 -5.88 7.77 -10.84
C ALA A 243 -5.22 9.08 -10.34
N LEU A 244 -4.98 10.04 -11.23
CA LEU A 244 -4.59 11.42 -10.88
C LEU A 244 -5.80 12.34 -10.89
N THR A 245 -6.14 12.86 -9.72
CA THR A 245 -7.19 13.87 -9.55
C THR A 245 -6.66 15.28 -9.84
N ASP A 246 -7.57 16.24 -9.99
CA ASP A 246 -7.19 17.67 -10.12
C ASP A 246 -6.44 18.18 -8.88
N LYS A 247 -6.83 17.70 -7.70
CA LYS A 247 -6.09 17.97 -6.46
C LYS A 247 -4.66 17.42 -6.54
N ASP A 248 -4.49 16.17 -6.97
CA ASP A 248 -3.14 15.58 -7.10
C ASP A 248 -2.28 16.38 -8.08
N ARG A 249 -2.86 16.85 -9.20
CA ARG A 249 -2.15 17.69 -10.18
C ARG A 249 -1.68 19.02 -9.59
N ALA A 250 -2.48 19.62 -8.70
CA ALA A 250 -2.09 20.83 -7.97
C ALA A 250 -1.04 20.53 -6.90
N ASP A 251 -1.21 19.46 -6.12
CA ASP A 251 -0.25 19.03 -5.10
C ASP A 251 1.12 18.72 -5.71
N LEU A 252 1.17 18.17 -6.94
CA LEU A 252 2.38 17.85 -7.67
C LEU A 252 3.32 19.05 -7.88
N ASP A 253 2.80 20.29 -7.89
CA ASP A 253 3.62 21.50 -7.99
C ASP A 253 4.55 21.67 -6.79
N PHE A 254 4.14 21.18 -5.62
CA PHE A 254 4.94 21.11 -4.41
C PHE A 254 5.70 19.78 -4.32
N VAL A 255 4.96 18.67 -4.43
CA VAL A 255 5.48 17.30 -4.22
C VAL A 255 6.69 17.00 -5.12
N ALA A 256 6.63 17.34 -6.41
CA ALA A 256 7.71 17.02 -7.34
C ALA A 256 9.05 17.71 -6.99
N ARG A 257 8.99 18.85 -6.29
CA ARG A 257 10.17 19.63 -5.91
C ARG A 257 10.78 19.18 -4.58
N HIS A 258 9.96 18.72 -3.65
CA HIS A 258 10.37 18.51 -2.26
C HIS A 258 10.48 17.04 -1.85
N ALA A 259 9.81 16.12 -2.55
CA ALA A 259 9.83 14.71 -2.19
C ALA A 259 11.11 14.01 -2.68
N ASP A 260 11.55 12.98 -1.95
CA ASP A 260 12.48 11.96 -2.45
C ASP A 260 11.76 10.92 -3.31
N GLY A 261 10.47 10.70 -3.03
CA GLY A 261 9.63 9.79 -3.78
C GLY A 261 8.14 10.08 -3.60
N ILE A 262 7.33 9.50 -4.48
CA ILE A 262 5.90 9.76 -4.59
C ILE A 262 5.15 8.46 -4.38
N GLY A 263 4.25 8.44 -3.41
CA GLY A 263 3.26 7.38 -3.27
C GLY A 263 2.10 7.60 -4.22
N TYR A 264 1.89 6.68 -5.15
CA TYR A 264 0.84 6.78 -6.15
C TYR A 264 -0.36 5.93 -5.75
N SER A 265 -1.33 6.58 -5.10
CA SER A 265 -2.60 5.96 -4.65
C SER A 265 -3.49 5.56 -5.82
N PHE A 266 -4.17 4.43 -5.67
CA PHE A 266 -5.13 3.85 -6.62
C PHE A 266 -4.60 3.75 -8.05
N VAL A 267 -3.31 3.43 -8.23
CA VAL A 267 -2.76 3.11 -9.55
C VAL A 267 -3.38 1.81 -10.06
N GLN A 268 -3.90 1.79 -11.29
CA GLN A 268 -4.63 0.63 -11.83
C GLN A 268 -4.05 0.08 -13.13
N SER A 269 -3.15 0.82 -13.78
CA SER A 269 -2.60 0.44 -15.09
C SER A 269 -1.24 1.08 -15.37
N ALA A 270 -0.53 0.54 -16.36
CA ALA A 270 0.68 1.17 -16.89
C ALA A 270 0.40 2.58 -17.45
N GLY A 271 -0.80 2.81 -18.01
CA GLY A 271 -1.21 4.13 -18.50
C GLY A 271 -1.29 5.17 -17.39
N ASP A 272 -1.77 4.79 -16.20
CA ASP A 272 -1.78 5.67 -15.03
C ASP A 272 -0.35 6.08 -14.63
N VAL A 273 0.57 5.11 -14.59
CA VAL A 273 1.99 5.38 -14.31
C VAL A 273 2.59 6.32 -15.35
N GLN A 274 2.30 6.10 -16.64
CA GLN A 274 2.76 6.97 -17.71
C GLN A 274 2.21 8.39 -17.57
N ALA A 275 0.95 8.55 -17.18
CA ALA A 275 0.34 9.86 -16.94
C ALA A 275 1.07 10.60 -15.80
N LEU A 276 1.34 9.95 -14.67
CA LEU A 276 2.12 10.55 -13.58
C LEU A 276 3.54 10.90 -14.04
N GLN A 277 4.22 10.00 -14.75
CA GLN A 277 5.57 10.27 -15.27
C GLN A 277 5.60 11.48 -16.21
N ALA A 278 4.56 11.68 -17.04
CA ALA A 278 4.44 12.86 -17.90
C ALA A 278 4.27 14.15 -17.08
N GLU A 279 3.43 14.15 -16.04
CA GLU A 279 3.25 15.30 -15.15
C GLU A 279 4.55 15.66 -14.40
N LEU A 280 5.31 14.65 -13.98
CA LEU A 280 6.61 14.83 -13.33
C LEU A 280 7.66 15.35 -14.30
N ALA A 281 7.72 14.80 -15.52
CA ALA A 281 8.63 15.27 -16.56
C ALA A 281 8.37 16.73 -16.95
N ALA A 282 7.12 17.15 -16.98
CA ALA A 282 6.76 18.54 -17.26
C ALA A 282 7.19 19.50 -16.13
N ARG A 283 7.05 19.09 -14.86
CA ARG A 283 7.36 19.93 -13.68
C ARG A 283 8.83 19.92 -13.27
N ARG A 284 9.53 18.81 -13.51
CA ARG A 284 10.91 18.56 -13.10
C ARG A 284 11.71 17.91 -14.25
N PRO A 285 11.86 18.58 -15.40
CA PRO A 285 12.39 17.97 -16.63
C PRO A 285 13.84 17.47 -16.51
N GLN A 286 14.64 18.06 -15.63
CA GLN A 286 16.07 17.78 -15.52
C GLN A 286 16.35 16.42 -14.86
N ASP A 287 15.55 16.05 -13.85
CA ASP A 287 15.89 14.95 -12.95
C ASP A 287 14.67 14.25 -12.33
N TRP A 288 13.47 14.38 -12.91
CA TRP A 288 12.27 13.68 -12.41
C TRP A 288 12.49 12.17 -12.22
N ARG A 289 13.33 11.54 -13.05
CA ARG A 289 13.67 10.11 -12.96
C ARG A 289 14.46 9.72 -11.70
N GLN A 290 14.90 10.69 -10.90
CA GLN A 290 15.51 10.45 -9.60
C GLN A 290 14.46 10.29 -8.49
N LEU A 291 13.22 10.74 -8.72
CA LEU A 291 12.11 10.54 -7.80
C LEU A 291 11.71 9.07 -7.79
N ALA A 292 11.68 8.47 -6.61
CA ALA A 292 11.14 7.13 -6.48
C ALA A 292 9.61 7.12 -6.67
N LEU A 293 9.05 6.07 -7.27
CA LEU A 293 7.61 5.81 -7.25
C LEU A 293 7.26 4.66 -6.34
N VAL A 294 6.37 4.88 -5.39
CA VAL A 294 5.77 3.85 -4.56
C VAL A 294 4.37 3.55 -5.11
N LEU A 295 4.23 2.45 -5.84
CA LEU A 295 2.99 2.01 -6.49
C LEU A 295 2.07 1.38 -5.44
N LYS A 296 0.94 2.01 -5.13
CA LYS A 296 0.02 1.50 -4.12
C LYS A 296 -1.01 0.56 -4.74
N ILE A 297 -0.89 -0.72 -4.42
CA ILE A 297 -1.79 -1.76 -4.93
C ILE A 297 -2.98 -1.89 -3.99
N GLU A 298 -4.07 -1.23 -4.38
CA GLU A 298 -5.27 -1.02 -3.56
C GLU A 298 -6.53 -1.67 -4.14
N THR A 299 -6.53 -2.05 -5.42
CA THR A 299 -7.72 -2.54 -6.13
C THR A 299 -7.48 -3.87 -6.84
N VAL A 300 -8.57 -4.59 -7.16
CA VAL A 300 -8.54 -5.82 -7.98
C VAL A 300 -7.83 -5.58 -9.31
N ARG A 301 -8.14 -4.45 -9.96
CA ARG A 301 -7.56 -4.09 -11.27
C ARG A 301 -6.06 -3.87 -11.17
N ALA A 302 -5.59 -3.20 -10.12
CA ALA A 302 -4.17 -2.99 -9.87
C ALA A 302 -3.43 -4.32 -9.70
N VAL A 303 -4.03 -5.28 -8.99
CA VAL A 303 -3.48 -6.63 -8.83
C VAL A 303 -3.33 -7.33 -10.19
N HIS A 304 -4.37 -7.33 -11.03
CA HIS A 304 -4.30 -7.95 -12.36
C HIS A 304 -3.28 -7.28 -13.29
N ALA A 305 -3.16 -5.95 -13.22
CA ALA A 305 -2.24 -5.18 -14.05
C ALA A 305 -0.82 -5.06 -13.48
N LEU A 306 -0.55 -5.64 -12.30
CA LEU A 306 0.68 -5.40 -11.53
C LEU A 306 1.97 -5.57 -12.35
N PRO A 307 2.17 -6.63 -13.15
CA PRO A 307 3.40 -6.76 -13.94
C PRO A 307 3.62 -5.58 -14.90
N GLY A 308 2.56 -5.11 -15.57
CA GLY A 308 2.65 -3.98 -16.50
C GLY A 308 2.91 -2.66 -15.78
N ILE A 309 2.26 -2.43 -14.64
CA ILE A 309 2.48 -1.26 -13.79
C ILE A 309 3.96 -1.21 -13.34
N VAL A 310 4.48 -2.34 -12.86
CA VAL A 310 5.86 -2.45 -12.36
C VAL A 310 6.88 -2.21 -13.47
N VAL A 311 6.71 -2.85 -14.64
CA VAL A 311 7.62 -2.67 -15.79
C VAL A 311 7.65 -1.21 -16.24
N GLN A 312 6.48 -0.55 -16.34
CA GLN A 312 6.42 0.86 -16.73
C GLN A 312 7.10 1.79 -15.72
N ALA A 313 6.90 1.55 -14.42
CA ALA A 313 7.50 2.38 -13.37
C ALA A 313 9.01 2.17 -13.28
N ALA A 314 9.43 0.93 -13.04
CA ALA A 314 10.83 0.55 -12.82
C ALA A 314 11.70 0.75 -14.08
N GLY A 315 11.09 0.76 -15.27
CA GLY A 315 11.78 1.04 -16.53
C GLY A 315 12.21 2.50 -16.70
N GLN A 316 11.71 3.44 -15.90
CA GLN A 316 12.04 4.87 -16.03
C GLN A 316 12.68 5.47 -14.76
N GLN A 317 12.33 5.00 -13.57
CA GLN A 317 12.84 5.54 -12.30
C GLN A 317 12.79 4.50 -11.17
N PRO A 318 13.47 4.71 -10.03
CA PRO A 318 13.38 3.81 -8.88
C PRO A 318 11.90 3.59 -8.51
N ALA A 319 11.53 2.33 -8.29
CA ALA A 319 10.15 1.97 -7.99
C ALA A 319 10.08 1.03 -6.79
N ALA A 320 8.98 1.08 -6.07
CA ALA A 320 8.59 0.13 -5.04
C ALA A 320 7.11 -0.21 -5.20
N ILE A 321 6.72 -1.37 -4.70
CA ILE A 321 5.31 -1.78 -4.58
C ILE A 321 4.90 -1.62 -3.14
N MET A 322 3.80 -0.94 -2.86
CA MET A 322 3.18 -0.93 -1.53
C MET A 322 1.94 -1.81 -1.55
N ILE A 323 1.93 -2.84 -0.71
CA ILE A 323 0.73 -3.64 -0.44
C ILE A 323 -0.15 -2.81 0.49
N ALA A 324 -1.05 -2.02 -0.08
CA ALA A 324 -1.92 -1.13 0.67
C ALA A 324 -3.16 -1.88 1.17
N ARG A 325 -2.92 -2.68 2.23
CA ARG A 325 -3.85 -3.73 2.70
C ARG A 325 -5.21 -3.22 3.17
N GLY A 326 -5.30 -1.96 3.63
CA GLY A 326 -6.57 -1.39 4.10
C GLY A 326 -7.64 -1.39 3.02
N ASP A 327 -7.41 -0.62 1.95
CA ASP A 327 -8.33 -0.56 0.81
C ASP A 327 -8.38 -1.91 0.07
N LEU A 328 -7.24 -2.59 -0.10
CA LEU A 328 -7.20 -3.88 -0.80
C LEU A 328 -8.03 -4.97 -0.10
N ALA A 329 -8.03 -5.04 1.24
CA ALA A 329 -8.85 -6.00 1.99
C ALA A 329 -10.35 -5.82 1.75
N VAL A 330 -10.80 -4.57 1.60
CA VAL A 330 -12.21 -4.27 1.30
C VAL A 330 -12.57 -4.74 -0.11
N GLU A 331 -11.63 -4.63 -1.05
CA GLU A 331 -11.83 -4.99 -2.45
C GLU A 331 -11.88 -6.52 -2.66
N ILE A 332 -10.89 -7.25 -2.14
CA ILE A 332 -10.72 -8.69 -2.41
C ILE A 332 -11.14 -9.60 -1.25
N GLY A 333 -11.42 -9.03 -0.08
CA GLY A 333 -11.70 -9.76 1.16
C GLY A 333 -10.44 -10.31 1.83
N PHE A 334 -10.54 -10.61 3.13
CA PHE A 334 -9.39 -11.02 3.96
C PHE A 334 -8.71 -12.32 3.50
N ALA A 335 -9.48 -13.32 3.07
CA ALA A 335 -8.92 -14.59 2.61
C ALA A 335 -8.04 -14.40 1.37
N ARG A 336 -8.54 -13.66 0.38
CA ARG A 336 -7.79 -13.34 -0.84
C ARG A 336 -6.63 -12.39 -0.56
N LEU A 337 -6.77 -11.47 0.40
CA LEU A 337 -5.66 -10.60 0.82
C LEU A 337 -4.46 -11.41 1.33
N ALA A 338 -4.71 -12.42 2.18
CA ALA A 338 -3.66 -13.27 2.73
C ALA A 338 -2.91 -14.07 1.66
N GLU A 339 -3.59 -14.44 0.56
CA GLU A 339 -2.98 -15.04 -0.63
C GLU A 339 -2.21 -13.98 -1.44
N MET A 340 -2.84 -12.85 -1.72
CA MET A 340 -2.33 -11.85 -2.65
C MET A 340 -1.09 -11.13 -2.15
N GLN A 341 -0.94 -10.95 -0.83
CA GLN A 341 0.29 -10.41 -0.25
C GLN A 341 1.51 -11.27 -0.59
N GLU A 342 1.36 -12.60 -0.67
CA GLU A 342 2.45 -13.50 -1.06
C GLU A 342 2.74 -13.33 -2.55
N GLU A 343 1.73 -13.38 -3.41
CA GLU A 343 1.93 -13.18 -4.86
C GLU A 343 2.62 -11.85 -5.19
N ILE A 344 2.22 -10.76 -4.52
CA ILE A 344 2.84 -9.44 -4.70
C ILE A 344 4.31 -9.44 -4.24
N LEU A 345 4.63 -10.09 -3.11
CA LEU A 345 6.03 -10.26 -2.68
C LEU A 345 6.85 -11.02 -3.73
N TRP A 346 6.28 -12.05 -4.35
CA TRP A 346 6.99 -12.87 -5.33
C TRP A 346 7.24 -12.10 -6.63
N ILE A 347 6.24 -11.34 -7.09
CA ILE A 347 6.35 -10.48 -8.27
C ILE A 347 7.37 -9.37 -8.03
N GLY A 348 7.35 -8.74 -6.84
CA GLY A 348 8.33 -7.72 -6.46
C GLY A 348 9.76 -8.27 -6.47
N GLU A 349 9.98 -9.44 -5.86
CA GLU A 349 11.30 -10.09 -5.84
C GLU A 349 11.76 -10.48 -7.26
N ALA A 350 10.85 -10.99 -8.11
CA ALA A 350 11.14 -11.34 -9.50
C ALA A 350 11.45 -10.15 -10.41
N ALA A 351 10.81 -9.00 -10.15
CA ALA A 351 11.10 -7.75 -10.83
C ALA A 351 12.30 -7.00 -10.21
N HIS A 352 12.87 -7.51 -9.12
CA HIS A 352 13.88 -6.83 -8.30
C HIS A 352 13.41 -5.46 -7.79
N VAL A 353 12.11 -5.33 -7.54
CA VAL A 353 11.45 -4.12 -7.06
C VAL A 353 11.09 -4.29 -5.58
N PRO A 354 11.56 -3.40 -4.68
CA PRO A 354 11.28 -3.47 -3.26
C PRO A 354 9.77 -3.46 -2.97
N VAL A 355 9.35 -4.25 -1.99
CA VAL A 355 7.97 -4.28 -1.50
C VAL A 355 7.87 -3.63 -0.12
N ILE A 356 6.85 -2.82 0.08
CA ILE A 356 6.48 -2.17 1.33
C ILE A 356 5.21 -2.85 1.86
N TRP A 357 5.33 -3.47 3.02
CA TRP A 357 4.24 -4.09 3.76
C TRP A 357 3.51 -3.03 4.57
N ALA A 358 2.33 -2.61 4.09
CA ALA A 358 1.67 -1.42 4.61
C ALA A 358 0.29 -1.68 5.19
N THR A 359 -0.13 -0.71 6.01
CA THR A 359 -1.42 -0.62 6.69
C THR A 359 -1.62 -1.64 7.80
N GLN A 360 -2.11 -1.20 8.96
CA GLN A 360 -2.53 -2.05 10.09
C GLN A 360 -1.45 -2.96 10.73
N VAL A 361 -0.16 -2.73 10.46
CA VAL A 361 0.91 -3.39 11.22
C VAL A 361 0.96 -2.79 12.62
N LEU A 362 0.77 -3.63 13.65
CA LEU A 362 0.72 -3.20 15.06
C LEU A 362 -0.32 -2.09 15.34
N GLU A 363 -1.44 -2.09 14.61
CA GLU A 363 -2.49 -1.05 14.70
C GLU A 363 -3.06 -0.85 16.11
N HIS A 364 -3.38 -1.94 16.79
CA HIS A 364 -3.88 -1.95 18.16
C HIS A 364 -2.83 -1.44 19.13
N LEU A 365 -1.56 -1.86 18.97
CA LEU A 365 -0.46 -1.30 19.77
C LEU A 365 -0.36 0.22 19.58
N ILE A 366 -0.32 0.69 18.34
CA ILE A 366 -0.23 2.11 18.01
C ILE A 366 -1.39 2.91 18.63
N ARG A 367 -2.60 2.33 18.67
CA ARG A 367 -3.82 3.00 19.18
C ARG A 367 -4.08 2.84 20.67
N LYS A 368 -3.65 1.73 21.28
CA LYS A 368 -4.06 1.30 22.63
C LYS A 368 -2.90 0.98 23.57
N GLY A 369 -1.66 0.98 23.07
CA GLY A 369 -0.45 0.78 23.88
C GLY A 369 -0.11 -0.67 24.19
N ALA A 370 -0.87 -1.64 23.65
CA ALA A 370 -0.62 -3.07 23.82
C ALA A 370 -0.77 -3.80 22.47
N PRO A 371 0.14 -4.72 22.09
CA PRO A 371 0.01 -5.49 20.85
C PRO A 371 -0.93 -6.68 21.02
N LEU A 372 -1.61 -7.06 19.93
CA LEU A 372 -2.32 -8.34 19.85
C LEU A 372 -1.41 -9.43 19.30
N ARG A 373 -1.70 -10.70 19.64
CA ARG A 373 -0.93 -11.86 19.14
C ARG A 373 -0.89 -11.94 17.61
N GLY A 374 -2.03 -11.65 16.97
CA GLY A 374 -2.15 -11.63 15.51
C GLY A 374 -1.25 -10.58 14.88
N GLU A 375 -1.12 -9.41 15.49
CA GLU A 375 -0.29 -8.31 14.96
C GLU A 375 1.20 -8.59 15.06
N MET A 376 1.64 -9.28 16.11
CA MET A 376 3.04 -9.72 16.22
C MET A 376 3.40 -10.72 15.13
N THR A 377 2.48 -11.62 14.79
CA THR A 377 2.65 -12.58 13.71
C THR A 377 2.65 -11.86 12.35
N ASP A 378 1.75 -10.89 12.17
CA ASP A 378 1.69 -10.05 10.98
C ASP A 378 2.99 -9.26 10.76
N ALA A 379 3.49 -8.60 11.81
CA ALA A 379 4.74 -7.86 11.77
C ALA A 379 5.95 -8.76 11.46
N ALA A 380 5.99 -9.97 12.01
CA ALA A 380 7.02 -10.96 11.70
C ALA A 380 6.95 -11.41 10.22
N MET A 381 5.75 -11.61 9.68
CA MET A 381 5.53 -11.94 8.27
C MET A 381 5.92 -10.78 7.35
N GLY A 382 5.63 -9.54 7.76
CA GLY A 382 6.06 -8.32 7.08
C GLY A 382 7.58 -8.21 6.96
N GLY A 383 8.34 -8.91 7.80
CA GLY A 383 9.80 -9.01 7.69
C GLY A 383 10.31 -9.69 6.40
N ARG A 384 9.42 -10.25 5.57
CA ARG A 384 9.73 -10.74 4.22
C ARG A 384 9.73 -9.62 3.17
N ALA A 385 9.14 -8.46 3.47
CA ALA A 385 9.18 -7.30 2.61
C ALA A 385 10.51 -6.54 2.79
N GLU A 386 10.80 -5.60 1.88
CA GLU A 386 11.94 -4.69 2.02
C GLU A 386 11.69 -3.64 3.09
N CYS A 387 10.42 -3.32 3.36
CA CYS A 387 10.04 -2.32 4.33
C CYS A 387 8.69 -2.63 4.97
N ILE A 388 8.54 -2.26 6.24
CA ILE A 388 7.27 -2.23 6.96
C ILE A 388 6.85 -0.77 7.15
N MET A 389 5.60 -0.45 6.83
CA MET A 389 5.01 0.86 7.09
C MET A 389 4.14 0.85 8.35
N LEU A 390 4.38 1.78 9.27
CA LEU A 390 3.52 2.05 10.42
C LEU A 390 2.65 3.29 10.20
N ASN A 391 1.40 3.19 10.63
CA ASN A 391 0.45 4.30 10.65
C ASN A 391 0.73 5.26 11.83
N LYS A 392 0.17 6.47 11.78
CA LYS A 392 0.27 7.43 12.87
C LYS A 392 -0.56 7.02 14.10
N GLY A 393 -0.09 7.34 15.30
CA GLY A 393 -0.86 7.19 16.54
C GLY A 393 -0.04 7.43 17.81
N PRO A 394 -0.70 7.48 18.98
CA PRO A 394 -0.09 7.92 20.23
C PRO A 394 1.05 7.03 20.73
N HIS A 395 1.03 5.73 20.41
CA HIS A 395 2.04 4.77 20.83
C HIS A 395 2.99 4.35 19.70
N LEU A 396 3.13 5.18 18.67
CA LEU A 396 3.97 4.88 17.51
C LEU A 396 5.44 4.60 17.88
N LEU A 397 6.04 5.40 18.76
CA LEU A 397 7.43 5.18 19.19
C LEU A 397 7.58 3.83 19.92
N GLN A 398 6.60 3.46 20.75
CA GLN A 398 6.56 2.14 21.41
C GLN A 398 6.43 1.01 20.38
N ALA A 399 5.66 1.22 19.31
CA ALA A 399 5.54 0.24 18.23
C ALA A 399 6.87 0.05 17.48
N LEU A 400 7.62 1.12 17.21
CA LEU A 400 8.97 1.05 16.64
C LEU A 400 9.93 0.29 17.57
N ASP A 401 9.91 0.61 18.86
CA ASP A 401 10.76 -0.03 19.88
C ASP A 401 10.42 -1.54 20.04
N THR A 402 9.17 -1.93 19.75
CA THR A 402 8.72 -3.33 19.70
C THR A 402 9.15 -4.04 18.42
N LEU A 403 9.09 -3.34 17.28
CA LEU A 403 9.33 -3.89 15.95
C LEU A 403 10.83 -4.14 15.69
N GLU A 404 11.70 -3.25 16.18
CA GLU A 404 13.15 -3.36 16.02
C GLU A 404 13.72 -4.73 16.46
N PRO A 405 13.56 -5.18 17.72
CA PRO A 405 14.08 -6.48 18.14
C PRO A 405 13.37 -7.65 17.45
N LEU A 406 12.08 -7.52 17.11
CA LEU A 406 11.33 -8.55 16.39
C LEU A 406 11.97 -8.81 15.02
N LEU A 407 12.20 -7.75 14.23
CA LEU A 407 12.75 -7.85 12.88
C LEU A 407 14.20 -8.30 12.88
N ARG A 408 15.01 -7.87 13.85
CA ARG A 408 16.38 -8.38 14.02
C ARG A 408 16.38 -9.89 14.25
N ARG A 409 15.61 -10.36 15.24
CA ARG A 409 15.53 -11.81 15.55
C ARG A 409 15.00 -12.60 14.37
N MET A 410 13.92 -12.14 13.73
CA MET A 410 13.32 -12.83 12.59
C MET A 410 14.23 -12.85 11.36
N GLY A 411 15.00 -11.78 11.12
CA GLY A 411 15.99 -11.72 10.04
C GLY A 411 17.09 -12.78 10.17
N GLU A 412 17.43 -13.19 11.40
CA GLU A 412 18.36 -14.31 11.63
C GLU A 412 17.71 -15.68 11.37
N HIS A 413 16.38 -15.80 11.46
CA HIS A 413 15.66 -17.07 11.22
C HIS A 413 15.27 -17.26 9.76
N GLN A 414 14.85 -16.19 9.10
CA GLN A 414 14.26 -16.23 7.78
C GLN A 414 14.66 -14.98 6.98
N ARG A 415 15.16 -15.19 5.77
CA ARG A 415 15.33 -14.13 4.78
C ARG A 415 14.42 -14.43 3.61
N LYS A 416 13.47 -13.54 3.32
CA LYS A 416 12.43 -13.78 2.29
C LYS A 416 11.75 -15.14 2.54
N LYS A 417 11.78 -16.05 1.57
CA LYS A 417 11.26 -17.43 1.69
C LYS A 417 12.28 -18.46 2.17
N THR A 418 13.49 -18.05 2.49
CA THR A 418 14.60 -18.94 2.78
C THR A 418 14.88 -18.98 4.28
N PRO A 419 14.55 -20.11 4.96
CA PRO A 419 15.02 -20.34 6.32
C PRO A 419 16.56 -20.29 6.34
N GLN A 420 17.13 -19.56 7.29
CA GLN A 420 18.58 -19.45 7.44
C GLN A 420 19.18 -20.63 8.23
N LEU A 421 18.32 -21.45 8.86
CA LEU A 421 18.70 -22.64 9.64
C LEU A 421 19.83 -22.39 10.66
N ARG A 422 19.89 -21.17 11.21
CA ARG A 422 20.87 -20.83 12.23
C ARG A 422 20.71 -21.70 13.49
N ALA A 423 21.77 -21.79 14.27
CA ALA A 423 21.69 -22.35 15.62
C ALA A 423 20.67 -21.55 16.45
N LEU A 424 19.73 -22.26 17.08
CA LEU A 424 18.72 -21.66 17.94
C LEU A 424 19.34 -21.30 19.28
N ALA A 425 19.44 -20.00 19.56
CA ALA A 425 19.71 -19.47 20.90
C ALA A 425 18.39 -19.01 21.52
N SER A 426 17.48 -19.96 21.74
CA SER A 426 16.10 -19.67 22.16
C SER A 426 15.93 -19.54 23.68
N TRP A 427 16.96 -19.11 24.42
CA TRP A 427 16.90 -18.77 25.85
C TRP A 427 18.15 -18.01 26.25
#